data_AF-A0A0C9VIF6-F1
#
_entry.id   AF-A0A0C9VIF6-F1
#
_cell.length_a   1.000
_cell.length_b   1.000
_cell.length_c   1.000
_cell.angle_alpha   90.00
_cell.angle_beta   90.00
_cell.angle_gamma   90.00
#
_symmetry.space_group_name_H-M   'P 1'
#
loop_
_entity.id
_entity.type
_entity.pdbx_description
1 polymer ?
#
loop_
_entity_poly.entity_id
_entity_poly.type
_entity_poly.pdbx_seq_one_letter_code
_entity_poly.pdbx_strand_id
1 'polypeptide(L)'
;YEANLTVIGEFDTVEEFCRYFNWLKPPSNLERNSNYHLFKSGIKPMWEDEANANGGKWVLTMKNQPQLLDRAWSWLAMGLVGEELDEADEICGAVVSLRSKVDRIQLWIRSKDDVERVNSIGRKLIKLLDISDTDGVGLEFQVSI
;
A
#
# COMPACT_ATOMS: atom_id res chain seq x y z
N TYR A 1 6.35 -7.42 16.26
CA TYR A 1 5.92 -7.20 14.87
C TYR A 1 7.01 -7.65 13.91
N GLU A 2 8.24 -7.13 14.03
CA GLU A 2 9.39 -7.57 13.21
C GLU A 2 9.63 -9.09 13.18
N ALA A 3 9.53 -9.78 14.32
CA ALA A 3 9.80 -11.22 14.42
C ALA A 3 8.88 -12.12 13.56
N ASN A 4 7.79 -11.56 13.01
CA ASN A 4 6.84 -12.29 12.16
C ASN A 4 6.86 -11.82 10.70
N LEU A 5 7.81 -10.97 10.30
CA LEU A 5 7.99 -10.56 8.90
C LEU A 5 8.88 -11.58 8.19
N THR A 6 8.41 -12.07 7.05
CA THR A 6 9.22 -12.92 6.15
C THR A 6 9.49 -12.12 4.88
N VAL A 7 10.77 -11.88 4.58
CA VAL A 7 11.18 -11.25 3.33
C VAL A 7 11.00 -12.25 2.20
N ILE A 8 10.19 -11.89 1.20
CA ILE A 8 9.94 -12.74 0.02
C ILE A 8 11.04 -12.54 -1.02
N GLY A 9 11.47 -11.30 -1.21
CA GLY A 9 12.50 -10.93 -2.16
C GLY A 9 12.67 -9.41 -2.25
N GLU A 10 13.76 -9.01 -2.87
CA GLU A 10 14.05 -7.63 -3.27
C GLU A 10 14.18 -7.60 -4.80
N PHE A 11 13.91 -6.46 -5.41
CA PHE A 11 13.98 -6.25 -6.84
C PHE A 11 14.36 -4.82 -7.15
N ASP A 12 15.07 -4.59 -8.25
CA ASP A 12 15.40 -3.25 -8.78
C ASP A 12 15.02 -3.08 -10.27
N THR A 13 14.44 -4.12 -10.87
CA THR A 13 13.92 -4.12 -12.24
C THR A 13 12.47 -4.60 -12.31
N VAL A 14 11.77 -4.23 -13.38
CA VAL A 14 10.39 -4.65 -13.64
C VAL A 14 10.31 -6.17 -13.83
N GLU A 15 11.29 -6.77 -14.49
CA GLU A 15 11.38 -8.22 -14.72
C GLU A 15 11.50 -9.00 -13.41
N GLU A 16 12.32 -8.51 -12.47
CA GLU A 16 12.45 -9.10 -11.14
C GLU A 16 11.18 -8.92 -10.31
N PHE A 17 10.56 -7.73 -10.35
CA PHE A 17 9.25 -7.53 -9.73
C PHE A 17 8.23 -8.55 -10.25
N CYS A 18 8.10 -8.68 -11.58
CA CYS A 18 7.20 -9.65 -12.20
C CYS A 18 7.53 -11.10 -11.81
N ARG A 19 8.80 -11.44 -11.64
CA ARG A 19 9.24 -12.77 -11.21
C ARG A 19 8.66 -13.16 -9.85
N TYR A 20 8.58 -12.22 -8.90
CA TYR A 20 7.94 -12.48 -7.61
C TYR A 20 6.43 -12.34 -7.72
N PHE A 21 5.95 -11.20 -8.22
CA PHE A 21 4.55 -10.80 -8.15
C PHE A 21 3.61 -11.78 -8.88
N ASN A 22 4.03 -12.32 -10.04
CA ASN A 22 3.22 -13.25 -10.83
C ASN A 22 2.93 -14.59 -10.13
N TRP A 23 3.74 -14.97 -9.14
CA TRP A 23 3.59 -16.23 -8.40
C TRP A 23 3.04 -16.03 -6.98
N LEU A 24 2.80 -14.78 -6.56
CA LEU A 24 2.13 -14.51 -5.29
C LEU A 24 0.66 -14.92 -5.37
N LYS A 25 0.14 -15.40 -4.24
CA LYS A 25 -1.32 -15.56 -4.12
C LYS A 25 -1.95 -14.17 -4.14
N PRO A 26 -3.09 -13.98 -4.81
CA PRO A 26 -3.83 -12.74 -4.68
C PRO A 26 -4.22 -12.53 -3.20
N PRO A 27 -4.29 -11.28 -2.70
CA PRO A 27 -4.62 -10.99 -1.32
C PRO A 27 -5.85 -11.74 -0.81
N SER A 28 -6.92 -11.82 -1.61
CA SER A 28 -8.17 -12.51 -1.25
C SER A 28 -7.98 -13.99 -0.85
N ASN A 29 -6.90 -14.62 -1.30
CA ASN A 29 -6.59 -16.03 -1.10
C ASN A 29 -5.57 -16.27 0.02
N LEU A 30 -5.17 -15.23 0.74
CA LEU A 30 -4.35 -15.35 1.94
C LEU A 30 -5.17 -15.85 3.14
N GLU A 31 -4.47 -16.34 4.15
CA GLU A 31 -5.08 -16.61 5.44
C GLU A 31 -5.58 -15.29 6.07
N ARG A 32 -6.66 -15.38 6.85
CA ARG A 32 -7.18 -14.22 7.56
C ARG A 32 -6.12 -13.70 8.53
N ASN A 33 -6.00 -12.38 8.63
CA ASN A 33 -4.97 -11.67 9.40
C ASN A 33 -3.57 -11.69 8.78
N SER A 34 -3.40 -12.19 7.55
CA SER A 34 -2.16 -12.02 6.78
C SER A 34 -2.05 -10.62 6.16
N ASN A 35 -0.82 -10.26 5.79
CA ASN A 35 -0.49 -9.01 5.12
C ASN A 35 0.55 -9.25 4.02
N TYR A 36 0.49 -8.47 2.95
CA TYR A 36 1.66 -8.23 2.10
C TYR A 36 2.16 -6.81 2.33
N HIS A 37 3.48 -6.66 2.25
CA HIS A 37 4.19 -5.40 2.39
C HIS A 37 5.06 -5.21 1.15
N LEU A 38 4.98 -4.04 0.53
CA LEU A 38 5.86 -3.62 -0.55
C LEU A 38 6.46 -2.27 -0.18
N PHE A 39 7.73 -2.22 0.19
CA PHE A 39 8.40 -1.02 0.68
C PHE A 39 9.70 -0.78 -0.09
N LYS A 40 10.12 0.49 -0.15
CA LYS A 40 11.44 0.83 -0.69
C LYS A 40 12.53 0.17 0.14
N SER A 41 13.63 -0.18 -0.52
CA SER A 41 14.77 -0.83 0.14
C SER A 41 15.26 -0.02 1.34
N GLY A 42 15.55 -0.72 2.43
CA GLY A 42 15.98 -0.12 3.70
C GLY A 42 14.87 0.46 4.59
N ILE A 43 13.63 0.59 4.10
CA ILE A 43 12.50 1.08 4.91
C ILE A 43 11.71 -0.10 5.45
N LYS A 44 11.63 -0.20 6.77
CA LYS A 44 10.82 -1.22 7.44
C LYS A 44 9.35 -0.80 7.45
N PRO A 45 8.40 -1.75 7.29
CA PRO A 45 6.95 -1.45 7.28
C PRO A 45 6.39 -1.22 8.69
N MET A 46 7.00 -0.30 9.45
CA MET A 46 6.71 -0.03 10.85
C MET A 46 6.88 1.46 11.16
N TRP A 47 6.15 1.97 12.16
CA TRP A 47 6.12 3.40 12.48
C TRP A 47 7.40 3.88 13.16
N GLU A 48 8.16 2.96 13.76
CA GLU A 48 9.44 3.22 14.40
C GLU A 48 10.58 3.48 13.40
N ASP A 49 10.38 3.15 12.11
CA ASP A 49 11.34 3.47 11.06
C ASP A 49 11.38 4.99 10.84
N GLU A 50 12.57 5.56 10.78
CA GLU A 50 12.77 7.01 10.65
C GLU A 50 12.05 7.60 9.43
N ALA A 51 11.95 6.83 8.33
CA ALA A 51 11.25 7.25 7.13
C ALA A 51 9.73 7.33 7.31
N ASN A 52 9.15 6.61 8.27
CA ASN A 52 7.71 6.55 8.51
C ASN A 52 7.27 7.40 9.71
N ALA A 53 8.18 7.70 10.63
CA ALA A 53 7.89 8.28 11.94
C ALA A 53 7.22 9.66 11.85
N ASN A 54 7.67 10.52 10.92
CA ASN A 54 7.11 11.87 10.73
C ASN A 54 5.97 11.93 9.70
N GLY A 55 5.58 10.76 9.19
CA GLY A 55 4.69 10.65 8.06
C GLY A 55 3.26 10.28 8.44
N GLY A 56 2.63 9.55 7.53
CA GLY A 56 1.30 9.01 7.73
C GLY A 56 0.97 8.02 6.64
N LYS A 57 -0.31 7.68 6.53
CA LYS A 57 -0.77 6.73 5.54
C LYS A 57 -2.18 7.02 5.07
N TRP A 58 -2.39 6.90 3.76
CA TRP A 58 -3.72 6.76 3.20
C TRP A 58 -4.23 5.35 3.46
N VAL A 59 -5.39 5.21 4.09
CA VAL A 59 -6.02 3.93 4.42
C VAL A 59 -7.30 3.79 3.63
N LEU A 60 -7.24 2.88 2.66
CA LEU A 60 -8.37 2.41 1.88
C LEU A 60 -9.00 1.21 2.59
N THR A 61 -10.31 1.26 2.82
CA THR A 61 -11.07 0.22 3.48
C THR A 61 -12.12 -0.35 2.53
N MET A 62 -12.24 -1.67 2.51
CA MET A 62 -13.18 -2.38 1.64
C MET A 62 -13.92 -3.45 2.44
N LYS A 63 -15.25 -3.52 2.27
CA LYS A 63 -16.09 -4.52 2.94
C LYS A 63 -16.65 -5.51 1.92
N ASN A 64 -16.32 -6.80 2.09
CA ASN A 64 -16.84 -7.90 1.27
C ASN A 64 -16.58 -7.73 -0.25
N GLN A 65 -15.43 -7.16 -0.64
CA GLN A 65 -15.08 -6.90 -2.04
C GLN A 65 -13.74 -7.56 -2.43
N PRO A 66 -13.64 -8.91 -2.47
CA PRO A 66 -12.37 -9.60 -2.70
C PRO A 66 -11.76 -9.31 -4.08
N GLN A 67 -12.57 -9.24 -5.15
CA GLN A 67 -12.06 -8.95 -6.49
C GLN A 67 -11.50 -7.52 -6.60
N LEU A 68 -12.16 -6.56 -5.94
CA LEU A 68 -11.69 -5.18 -5.88
C LEU A 68 -10.37 -5.10 -5.11
N LEU A 69 -10.26 -5.84 -4.00
CA LEU A 69 -9.04 -5.88 -3.18
C LEU A 69 -7.84 -6.37 -4.00
N ASP A 70 -8.00 -7.47 -4.75
CA ASP A 70 -6.94 -8.03 -5.58
C ASP A 70 -6.54 -7.09 -6.71
N ARG A 71 -7.53 -6.49 -7.40
CA ARG A 71 -7.30 -5.50 -8.47
C ARG A 71 -6.56 -4.29 -7.91
N ALA A 72 -7.07 -3.70 -6.83
CA ALA A 72 -6.52 -2.49 -6.24
C ALA A 72 -5.10 -2.71 -5.70
N TRP A 73 -4.83 -3.86 -5.08
CA TRP A 73 -3.47 -4.21 -4.66
C TRP A 73 -2.52 -4.34 -5.85
N SER A 74 -2.95 -5.01 -6.92
CA SER A 74 -2.13 -5.20 -8.12
C SER A 74 -1.83 -3.87 -8.81
N TRP A 75 -2.84 -3.01 -8.98
CA TRP A 75 -2.68 -1.69 -9.57
C TRP A 75 -1.81 -0.78 -8.72
N LEU A 76 -1.95 -0.82 -7.38
CA LEU A 76 -1.08 -0.08 -6.49
C LEU A 76 0.37 -0.55 -6.63
N ALA A 77 0.63 -1.86 -6.57
CA ALA A 77 1.97 -2.41 -6.69
C ALA A 77 2.63 -2.00 -8.03
N MET A 78 1.89 -2.12 -9.15
CA MET A 78 2.38 -1.69 -10.46
C MET A 78 2.58 -0.18 -10.54
N GLY A 79 1.68 0.63 -10.00
CA GLY A 79 1.80 2.09 -9.99
C GLY A 79 2.97 2.60 -9.14
N LEU A 80 3.34 1.86 -8.08
CA LEU A 80 4.55 2.13 -7.29
C LEU A 80 5.82 1.80 -8.08
N VAL A 81 5.89 0.61 -8.68
CA VAL A 81 7.05 0.19 -9.50
C VAL A 81 7.19 1.05 -10.76
N GLY A 82 6.09 1.55 -11.31
CA GLY A 82 6.05 2.45 -12.45
C GLY A 82 6.24 3.93 -12.11
N GLU A 83 6.50 4.29 -10.84
CA GLU A 83 6.70 5.66 -10.37
C GLU A 83 5.53 6.62 -10.68
N GLU A 84 4.30 6.10 -10.80
CA GLU A 84 3.11 6.92 -11.13
C GLU A 84 2.60 7.75 -9.93
N LEU A 85 2.89 7.28 -8.70
CA LEU A 85 2.43 7.92 -7.46
C LEU A 85 3.50 8.79 -6.78
N ASP A 86 4.78 8.58 -7.08
CA ASP A 86 5.88 9.06 -6.24
C ASP A 86 6.83 10.05 -6.93
N GLU A 87 6.28 11.19 -7.36
CA GLU A 87 7.05 12.22 -8.06
C GLU A 87 8.15 12.91 -7.21
N ALA A 88 8.13 12.76 -5.88
CA ALA A 88 8.98 13.52 -4.96
C ALA A 88 9.66 12.67 -3.87
N ASP A 89 9.77 11.34 -4.07
CA ASP A 89 10.27 10.38 -3.08
C ASP A 89 9.54 10.48 -1.72
N GLU A 90 8.24 10.73 -1.77
CA GLU A 90 7.37 10.81 -0.60
C GLU A 90 6.81 9.45 -0.19
N ILE A 91 6.76 8.46 -1.09
CA ILE A 91 6.18 7.15 -0.77
C ILE A 91 7.22 6.25 -0.09
N CYS A 92 6.86 5.73 1.08
CA CYS A 92 7.66 4.72 1.78
C CYS A 92 7.36 3.30 1.27
N GLY A 93 6.08 3.02 1.05
CA GLY A 93 5.61 1.70 0.67
C GLY A 93 4.10 1.53 0.82
N ALA A 94 3.62 0.32 0.59
CA ALA A 94 2.23 -0.06 0.70
C ALA A 94 2.03 -1.38 1.44
N VAL A 95 0.85 -1.52 2.05
CA VAL A 95 0.43 -2.71 2.78
C VAL A 95 -0.98 -3.11 2.36
N VAL A 96 -1.19 -4.38 2.04
CA VAL A 96 -2.54 -4.96 1.97
C VAL A 96 -2.76 -5.89 3.15
N SER A 97 -3.95 -5.83 3.75
CA SER A 97 -4.29 -6.48 5.00
C SER A 97 -5.63 -7.18 4.89
N LEU A 98 -5.64 -8.52 4.95
CA LEU A 98 -6.87 -9.29 5.06
C LEU A 98 -7.32 -9.32 6.51
N ARG A 99 -8.57 -8.94 6.78
CA ARG A 99 -9.15 -8.95 8.13
C ARG A 99 -10.50 -9.66 8.12
N SER A 100 -11.04 -9.90 9.31
CA SER A 100 -12.34 -10.58 9.47
C SER A 100 -13.54 -9.67 9.16
N LYS A 101 -13.38 -8.35 9.32
CA LYS A 101 -14.49 -7.38 9.16
C LYS A 101 -14.35 -6.51 7.92
N VAL A 102 -13.17 -5.92 7.73
CA VAL A 102 -12.90 -4.90 6.69
C VAL A 102 -11.45 -5.05 6.26
N ASP A 103 -11.25 -5.40 4.99
CA ASP A 103 -9.93 -5.50 4.38
C ASP A 103 -9.39 -4.09 4.13
N ARG A 104 -8.05 -3.95 4.13
CA ARG A 104 -7.41 -2.64 4.04
C ARG A 104 -6.25 -2.64 3.05
N ILE A 105 -6.12 -1.55 2.31
CA ILE A 105 -4.90 -1.17 1.58
C ILE A 105 -4.38 0.12 2.21
N GLN A 106 -3.09 0.20 2.47
CA GLN A 106 -2.44 1.35 3.08
C GLN A 106 -1.31 1.81 2.18
N LEU A 107 -1.22 3.11 1.91
CA LEU A 107 -0.09 3.75 1.24
C LEU A 107 0.60 4.66 2.24
N TRP A 108 1.85 4.34 2.59
CA TRP A 108 2.65 5.03 3.58
C TRP A 108 3.46 6.13 2.92
N ILE A 109 3.46 7.31 3.54
CA ILE A 109 4.16 8.49 3.06
C ILE A 109 5.10 9.04 4.13
N ARG A 110 6.22 9.64 3.72
CA ARG A 110 7.30 10.13 4.59
C ARG A 110 6.91 11.37 5.40
N SER A 111 6.17 12.29 4.78
CA SER A 111 5.81 13.57 5.39
C SER A 111 4.30 13.82 5.37
N LYS A 112 3.81 14.47 6.43
CA LYS A 112 2.42 14.92 6.57
C LYS A 112 2.27 16.44 6.59
N ASP A 113 3.37 17.19 6.54
CA ASP A 113 3.38 18.63 6.79
C ASP A 113 2.88 19.42 5.57
N ASP A 114 3.18 18.93 4.36
CA ASP A 114 2.64 19.48 3.11
C ASP A 114 1.25 18.86 2.82
N VAL A 115 0.22 19.48 3.39
CA VAL A 115 -1.18 19.04 3.26
C VAL A 115 -1.64 19.01 1.80
N GLU A 116 -1.18 19.93 0.95
CA GLU A 116 -1.54 19.94 -0.47
C GLU A 116 -0.96 18.73 -1.19
N ARG A 117 0.31 18.39 -0.90
CA ARG A 117 0.98 17.21 -1.42
C ARG A 117 0.33 15.92 -0.94
N VAL A 118 0.05 15.80 0.36
CA VAL A 118 -0.64 14.65 0.94
C VAL A 118 -1.99 14.42 0.24
N ASN A 119 -2.78 15.49 0.06
CA ASN A 119 -4.06 15.42 -0.63
C ASN A 119 -3.91 15.11 -2.13
N SER A 120 -2.84 15.60 -2.77
CA SER A 120 -2.53 15.28 -4.17
C SER A 120 -2.25 13.79 -4.35
N ILE A 121 -1.47 13.19 -3.46
CA ILE A 121 -1.21 11.74 -3.43
C ILE A 121 -2.53 10.97 -3.25
N GLY A 122 -3.41 11.40 -2.33
CA GLY A 122 -4.72 10.79 -2.13
C GLY A 122 -5.59 10.81 -3.40
N ARG A 123 -5.63 11.94 -4.11
CA ARG A 123 -6.37 12.06 -5.39
C ARG A 123 -5.77 11.16 -6.48
N LYS A 124 -4.44 11.11 -6.59
CA LYS A 124 -3.75 10.20 -7.52
C LYS A 124 -4.04 8.74 -7.19
N LEU A 125 -4.05 8.37 -5.92
CA LEU A 125 -4.41 7.02 -5.47
C LEU A 125 -5.85 6.64 -5.87
N ILE A 126 -6.83 7.51 -5.65
CA ILE A 126 -8.23 7.26 -6.08
C ILE A 126 -8.30 7.04 -7.59
N LYS A 127 -7.62 7.89 -8.36
CA LYS A 127 -7.61 7.81 -9.82
C LYS A 127 -6.92 6.55 -10.31
N LEU A 128 -5.76 6.22 -9.75
CA LEU A 128 -4.99 5.02 -10.09
C LEU A 128 -5.84 3.76 -9.85
N LEU A 129 -6.57 3.71 -8.74
CA LEU A 129 -7.33 2.53 -8.33
C LEU A 129 -8.71 2.42 -8.98
N ASP A 130 -9.16 3.46 -9.67
CA ASP A 130 -10.51 3.55 -10.29
C ASP A 130 -11.62 3.22 -9.27
N ILE A 131 -11.66 3.99 -8.18
CA ILE A 131 -12.55 3.77 -7.03
C ILE A 131 -13.41 4.99 -6.64
N SER A 132 -13.48 6.04 -7.47
CA SER A 132 -14.19 7.28 -7.13
C SER A 132 -15.66 7.08 -6.76
N ASP A 133 -16.32 6.13 -7.43
CA ASP A 133 -17.77 5.89 -7.33
C ASP A 133 -18.08 4.47 -6.83
N THR A 134 -17.13 3.83 -6.13
CA THR A 134 -17.30 2.46 -5.67
C THR A 134 -17.97 2.41 -4.29
N ASP A 135 -19.15 1.79 -4.22
CA ASP A 135 -19.87 1.60 -2.97
C ASP A 135 -19.10 0.73 -1.96
N GLY A 136 -19.18 1.10 -0.68
CA GLY A 136 -18.57 0.35 0.41
C GLY A 136 -17.04 0.46 0.48
N VAL A 137 -16.47 1.46 -0.22
CA VAL A 137 -15.07 1.85 -0.15
C VAL A 137 -14.94 3.15 0.64
N GLY A 138 -14.06 3.16 1.65
CA GLY A 138 -13.73 4.36 2.42
C GLY A 138 -12.25 4.69 2.31
N LEU A 139 -11.90 5.96 2.16
CA LEU A 139 -10.53 6.45 2.15
C LEU A 139 -10.34 7.51 3.23
N GLU A 140 -9.34 7.32 4.09
CA GLU A 140 -8.97 8.26 5.14
C GLU A 140 -7.45 8.41 5.24
N PHE A 141 -6.97 9.59 5.64
CA PHE A 141 -5.57 9.79 5.98
C PHE A 141 -5.36 9.62 7.48
N GLN A 142 -4.43 8.76 7.87
CA GLN A 142 -4.04 8.53 9.27
C GLN A 142 -2.62 9.02 9.50
N VAL A 143 -2.43 9.86 10.52
CA VAL A 143 -1.12 10.38 10.93
C VAL A 143 -0.40 9.34 11.78
N SER A 144 0.90 9.14 11.55
CA SER A 144 1.78 8.40 12.47
C SER A 144 1.91 9.19 13.77
N ILE A 145 1.63 8.54 14.92
CA ILE A 145 1.71 9.14 16.27
C ILE A 145 3.10 8.90 16.83
#